data_AF-A0A9W4L759-F1
#
_entry.id   AF-A0A9W4L759-F1
#
_cell.length_a   1.000
_cell.length_b   1.000
_cell.length_c   1.000
_cell.angle_alpha   90.00
_cell.angle_beta   90.00
_cell.angle_gamma   90.00
#
_symmetry.space_group_name_H-M   'P 1'
#
loop_
_entity.id
_entity.type
_entity.pdbx_description
1 polymer ?
#
loop_
_entity_poly.entity_id
_entity_poly.type
_entity_poly.pdbx_seq_one_letter_code
_entity_poly.pdbx_strand_id
1 'polypeptide(L)'
;MNPKQKVELYFRKSQKAFSQPIIKEFFKNEKNKQLLEEVIANPTNENTCSLDNRFKSYYQRARIVKYVSTLIHNYSIEYDKKDRKRRKRYQLTLDNTNFMESNYESVYNHEFQSLYSSLPDQIENEILYNALNKLSKKQLKILELIYIYNFSNKEVANCFNESAQNISSLHKKSLKRLKLIISN
;
A
#
# COMPACT_ATOMS: atom_id res chain seq x y z
N MET A 1 55.55 26.16 -7.36
CA MET A 1 54.31 25.95 -8.16
C MET A 1 53.16 26.58 -7.38
N ASN A 2 52.47 27.56 -7.95
CA ASN A 2 51.42 28.32 -7.27
C ASN A 2 50.20 27.40 -6.98
N PRO A 3 49.54 27.42 -5.81
CA PRO A 3 48.38 26.57 -5.51
C PRO A 3 47.30 26.55 -6.60
N LYS A 4 47.03 27.70 -7.26
CA LYS A 4 46.10 27.78 -8.40
C LYS A 4 46.51 26.90 -9.59
N GLN A 5 47.82 26.79 -9.88
CA GLN A 5 48.34 25.99 -10.99
C GLN A 5 48.26 24.48 -10.69
N LYS A 6 48.36 24.07 -9.42
CA LYS A 6 48.18 22.66 -9.00
C LYS A 6 46.72 22.22 -9.15
N VAL A 7 45.78 23.10 -8.79
CA VAL A 7 44.33 22.86 -8.93
C VAL A 7 43.97 22.64 -10.40
N GLU A 8 44.44 23.52 -11.27
CA GLU A 8 44.14 23.46 -12.70
C GLU A 8 44.72 22.20 -13.38
N LEU A 9 45.92 21.78 -12.99
CA LEU A 9 46.53 20.52 -13.43
C LEU A 9 45.77 19.28 -12.93
N TYR A 10 45.26 19.31 -11.71
CA TYR A 10 44.45 18.22 -11.15
C TYR A 10 43.13 18.07 -11.93
N PHE A 11 42.46 19.19 -12.25
CA PHE A 11 41.26 19.18 -13.09
C PHE A 11 41.54 18.66 -14.51
N ARG A 12 42.66 19.06 -15.11
CA ARG A 12 43.06 18.57 -16.45
C ARG A 12 43.33 17.07 -16.47
N LYS A 13 44.03 16.55 -15.46
CA LYS A 13 44.34 15.11 -15.34
C LYS A 13 43.11 14.28 -15.01
N SER A 14 42.16 14.86 -14.27
CA SER A 14 40.96 14.19 -13.77
C SER A 14 39.69 14.47 -14.59
N GLN A 15 39.83 15.09 -15.77
CA GLN A 15 38.73 15.62 -16.57
C GLN A 15 37.65 14.57 -16.90
N LYS A 16 38.05 13.31 -17.10
CA LYS A 16 37.12 12.18 -17.31
C LYS A 16 36.27 11.89 -16.07
N ALA A 17 36.80 11.99 -14.86
CA ALA A 17 36.03 11.80 -13.64
C ALA A 17 35.04 12.97 -13.43
N PHE A 18 35.49 14.21 -13.63
CA PHE A 18 34.62 15.39 -13.57
C PHE A 18 33.57 15.45 -14.69
N SER A 19 33.65 14.60 -15.72
CA SER A 19 32.60 14.46 -16.73
C SER A 19 31.34 13.78 -16.16
N GLN A 20 31.49 12.95 -15.12
CA GLN A 20 30.38 12.19 -14.56
C GLN A 20 29.35 13.12 -13.89
N PRO A 21 28.05 12.96 -14.19
CA PRO A 21 27.00 13.84 -13.66
C PRO A 21 26.98 13.93 -12.14
N ILE A 22 27.22 12.82 -11.44
CA ILE A 22 27.21 12.76 -9.99
C ILE A 22 28.35 13.58 -9.35
N ILE A 23 29.50 13.64 -10.02
CA ILE A 23 30.66 14.42 -9.59
C ILE A 23 30.39 15.91 -9.89
N LYS A 24 29.84 16.23 -11.07
CA LYS A 24 29.44 17.61 -11.41
C LYS A 24 28.43 18.17 -10.41
N GLU A 25 27.38 17.41 -10.11
CA GLU A 25 26.35 17.80 -9.14
C GLU A 25 26.92 17.95 -7.73
N PHE A 26 27.81 17.07 -7.30
CA PHE A 26 28.47 17.20 -5.99
C PHE A 26 29.23 18.52 -5.85
N PHE A 27 29.96 18.92 -6.89
CA PHE A 27 30.74 20.15 -6.91
C PHE A 27 29.93 21.39 -7.29
N LYS A 28 28.63 21.31 -7.58
CA LYS A 28 27.78 22.53 -7.66
C LYS A 28 27.70 23.28 -6.33
N ASN A 29 27.90 22.57 -5.22
CA ASN A 29 27.96 23.19 -3.90
C ASN A 29 29.34 23.82 -3.67
N GLU A 30 29.37 25.14 -3.47
CA GLU A 30 30.60 25.90 -3.21
C GLU A 30 31.40 25.37 -2.02
N LYS A 31 30.75 24.88 -0.96
CA LYS A 31 31.46 24.29 0.19
C LYS A 31 32.24 23.02 -0.18
N ASN A 32 31.72 22.23 -1.13
CA ASN A 32 32.40 21.01 -1.58
C ASN A 32 33.57 21.35 -2.53
N LYS A 33 33.47 22.45 -3.29
CA LYS A 33 34.60 22.97 -4.08
C LYS A 33 35.73 23.45 -3.18
N GLN A 34 35.41 24.21 -2.12
CA GLN A 34 36.39 24.68 -1.14
C GLN A 34 37.15 23.51 -0.50
N LEU A 35 36.46 22.43 -0.12
CA LEU A 35 37.13 21.22 0.40
C LEU A 35 38.12 20.60 -0.61
N LEU A 36 37.80 20.63 -1.91
CA LEU A 36 38.72 20.14 -2.94
C LEU A 36 39.93 21.08 -3.09
N GLU A 37 39.73 22.39 -3.05
CA GLU A 37 40.81 23.38 -3.09
C GLU A 37 41.75 23.24 -1.89
N GLU A 38 41.20 23.01 -0.69
CA GLU A 38 41.96 22.75 0.54
C GLU A 38 42.80 21.46 0.45
N VAL A 39 42.22 20.37 -0.09
CA VAL A 39 42.95 19.11 -0.31
C VAL A 39 44.09 19.30 -1.31
N ILE A 40 43.90 20.11 -2.35
CA ILE A 40 44.94 20.36 -3.36
C ILE A 40 46.03 21.29 -2.83
N ALA A 41 45.65 22.28 -2.01
CA ALA A 41 46.59 23.20 -1.38
C ALA A 41 47.43 22.50 -0.30
N ASN A 42 46.79 21.73 0.58
CA ASN A 42 47.39 21.03 1.71
C ASN A 42 46.86 19.58 1.78
N PRO A 43 47.49 18.63 1.06
CA PRO A 43 47.09 17.24 1.04
C PRO A 43 47.48 16.56 2.35
N THR A 44 46.69 16.78 3.39
CA THR A 44 46.77 16.04 4.66
C THR A 44 45.77 14.88 4.63
N ASN A 45 46.04 13.86 5.45
CA ASN A 45 45.12 12.73 5.61
C ASN A 45 43.73 13.18 6.09
N GLU A 46 43.67 14.19 6.98
CA GLU A 46 42.40 14.75 7.47
C GLU A 46 41.59 15.42 6.37
N ASN A 47 42.20 16.30 5.58
CA ASN A 47 41.51 17.03 4.51
C ASN A 47 40.98 16.05 3.45
N THR A 48 41.78 15.05 3.10
CA THR A 48 41.39 14.02 2.12
C THR A 48 40.23 13.15 2.65
N CYS A 49 40.30 12.75 3.92
CA CYS A 49 39.25 11.97 4.58
C CYS A 49 37.94 12.76 4.69
N SER A 50 38.02 14.07 4.98
CA SER A 50 36.86 14.97 5.05
C SER A 50 36.13 15.04 3.70
N LEU A 51 36.86 15.30 2.60
CA LEU A 51 36.29 15.34 1.26
C LEU A 51 35.69 13.99 0.85
N ASP A 52 36.38 12.89 1.11
CA ASP A 52 35.93 11.53 0.76
C ASP A 52 34.66 11.14 1.53
N ASN A 53 34.61 11.40 2.84
CA ASN A 53 33.41 11.16 3.64
C ASN A 53 32.23 12.01 3.16
N ARG A 54 32.47 13.29 2.85
CA ARG A 54 31.45 14.19 2.29
C ARG A 54 30.88 13.65 0.98
N PHE A 55 31.75 13.17 0.09
CA PHE A 55 31.36 12.58 -1.18
C PHE A 55 30.59 11.27 -0.99
N LYS A 56 31.05 10.36 -0.12
CA LYS A 56 30.37 9.11 0.22
C LYS A 56 28.95 9.36 0.72
N SER A 57 28.76 10.27 1.68
CA SER A 57 27.43 10.61 2.19
C SER A 57 26.53 11.25 1.14
N TYR A 58 27.08 12.05 0.22
CA TYR A 58 26.31 12.57 -0.91
C TYR A 58 25.90 11.47 -1.89
N TYR A 59 26.84 10.62 -2.28
CA TYR A 59 26.62 9.52 -3.21
C TYR A 59 25.58 8.52 -2.68
N GLN A 60 25.66 8.18 -1.39
CA GLN A 60 24.71 7.29 -0.75
C GLN A 60 23.28 7.86 -0.78
N ARG A 61 23.12 9.16 -0.48
CA ARG A 61 21.81 9.83 -0.59
C ARG A 61 21.27 9.81 -2.01
N ALA A 62 22.10 10.13 -3.01
CA ALA A 62 21.70 10.09 -4.41
C ALA A 62 21.25 8.68 -4.84
N ARG A 63 21.94 7.63 -4.38
CA ARG A 63 21.54 6.23 -4.63
C ARG A 63 20.22 5.86 -3.98
N ILE A 64 19.98 6.29 -2.74
CA ILE A 64 18.72 6.03 -2.03
C ILE A 64 17.56 6.70 -2.76
N VAL A 65 17.71 7.98 -3.12
CA VAL A 65 16.67 8.71 -3.88
C VAL A 65 16.37 8.01 -5.20
N LYS A 66 17.39 7.65 -5.99
CA LYS A 66 17.21 6.90 -7.25
C LYS A 66 16.49 5.58 -7.04
N TYR A 67 16.85 4.84 -5.99
CA TYR A 67 16.24 3.55 -5.67
C TYR A 67 14.76 3.71 -5.33
N VAL A 68 14.44 4.63 -4.42
CA VAL A 68 13.06 4.88 -3.98
C VAL A 68 12.19 5.39 -5.14
N SER A 69 12.71 6.30 -5.98
CA SER A 69 11.98 6.78 -7.16
C SER A 69 11.67 5.64 -8.14
N THR A 70 12.63 4.77 -8.41
CA THR A 70 12.43 3.59 -9.26
C THR A 70 11.39 2.64 -8.66
N LEU A 71 11.46 2.40 -7.35
CA LEU A 71 10.53 1.52 -6.64
C LEU A 71 9.09 2.05 -6.72
N ILE A 72 8.88 3.35 -6.45
CA ILE A 72 7.57 4.00 -6.54
C ILE A 72 7.02 3.86 -7.97
N HIS A 73 7.82 4.18 -8.98
CA HIS A 73 7.42 4.09 -10.39
C HIS A 73 6.95 2.67 -10.77
N ASN A 74 7.75 1.65 -10.43
CA ASN A 74 7.41 0.26 -10.73
C ASN A 74 6.15 -0.19 -10.00
N TYR A 75 6.00 0.18 -8.73
CA TYR A 75 4.83 -0.16 -7.93
C TYR A 75 3.55 0.46 -8.51
N SER A 76 3.59 1.73 -8.93
CA SER A 76 2.45 2.37 -9.60
C SER A 76 2.03 1.63 -10.87
N ILE A 77 3.00 1.22 -11.71
CA ILE A 77 2.71 0.44 -12.92
C ILE A 77 2.05 -0.91 -12.58
N GLU A 78 2.57 -1.61 -11.58
CA GLU A 78 2.02 -2.90 -11.16
C GLU A 78 0.60 -2.76 -10.60
N TYR A 79 0.36 -1.71 -9.82
CA TYR A 79 -0.96 -1.39 -9.30
C TYR A 79 -1.95 -1.19 -10.44
N ASP A 80 -1.63 -0.32 -11.40
CA ASP A 80 -2.50 -0.05 -12.56
C ASP A 80 -2.76 -1.30 -13.40
N LYS A 81 -1.78 -2.20 -13.52
CA LYS A 81 -1.95 -3.49 -14.20
C LYS A 81 -2.94 -4.39 -13.45
N LYS A 82 -2.78 -4.52 -12.13
CA LYS A 82 -3.69 -5.32 -11.28
C LYS A 82 -5.10 -4.76 -11.31
N ASP A 83 -5.22 -3.45 -11.26
CA ASP A 83 -6.47 -2.71 -11.28
C ASP A 83 -7.21 -2.84 -12.63
N ARG A 84 -6.50 -2.69 -13.76
CA ARG A 84 -7.05 -2.99 -15.10
C ARG A 84 -7.48 -4.44 -15.23
N LYS A 85 -6.68 -5.39 -14.74
CA LYS A 85 -7.04 -6.82 -14.77
C LYS A 85 -8.30 -7.09 -13.95
N ARG A 86 -8.44 -6.46 -12.78
CA ARG A 86 -9.64 -6.55 -11.94
C ARG A 86 -10.86 -6.00 -12.66
N ARG A 87 -10.78 -4.78 -13.22
CA ARG A 87 -11.86 -4.19 -14.03
C ARG A 87 -12.25 -5.05 -15.24
N LYS A 88 -11.27 -5.64 -15.93
CA LYS A 88 -11.54 -6.53 -17.07
C LYS A 88 -12.24 -7.82 -16.64
N ARG A 89 -11.89 -8.38 -15.47
CA ARG A 89 -12.51 -9.60 -14.94
C ARG A 89 -13.92 -9.33 -14.38
N TYR A 90 -14.11 -8.20 -13.72
CA TYR A 90 -15.37 -7.81 -13.10
C TYR A 90 -15.90 -6.56 -13.80
N GLN A 91 -16.35 -6.72 -15.04
CA GLN A 91 -16.97 -5.64 -15.81
C GLN A 91 -18.34 -5.33 -15.20
N LEU A 92 -18.53 -4.08 -14.78
CA LEU A 92 -19.84 -3.58 -14.40
C LEU A 92 -20.61 -3.27 -15.68
N THR A 93 -21.44 -4.22 -16.14
CA THR A 93 -22.30 -4.07 -17.33
C THR A 93 -23.60 -3.32 -17.02
N LEU A 94 -23.58 -2.34 -16.10
CA LEU A 94 -24.80 -1.60 -15.74
C LEU A 94 -25.21 -0.57 -16.80
N ASP A 95 -24.27 -0.08 -17.62
CA ASP A 95 -24.51 1.01 -18.60
C ASP A 95 -24.76 0.53 -20.05
N ASN A 96 -24.91 -0.78 -20.28
CA ASN A 96 -25.28 -1.27 -21.61
C ASN A 96 -26.79 -1.09 -21.84
N THR A 97 -27.18 0.12 -22.23
CA THR A 97 -28.57 0.47 -22.61
C THR A 97 -29.11 -0.31 -23.82
N ASN A 98 -28.25 -1.02 -24.57
CA ASN A 98 -28.67 -1.85 -25.70
C ASN A 98 -29.05 -3.28 -25.32
N PHE A 99 -28.86 -3.68 -24.06
CA PHE A 99 -29.43 -4.95 -23.61
C PHE A 99 -30.91 -4.82 -23.30
N MET A 100 -31.49 -3.61 -23.23
CA MET A 100 -32.80 -3.26 -22.63
C MET A 100 -34.09 -3.62 -23.40
N GLU A 101 -34.02 -4.23 -24.58
CA GLU A 101 -35.25 -4.35 -25.39
C GLU A 101 -35.63 -5.74 -25.91
N SER A 102 -34.90 -6.82 -25.60
CA SER A 102 -35.29 -8.14 -26.16
C SER A 102 -35.14 -9.37 -25.27
N ASN A 103 -34.96 -9.23 -23.95
CA ASN A 103 -34.86 -10.42 -23.09
C ASN A 103 -35.39 -10.27 -21.65
N TYR A 104 -36.22 -9.25 -21.38
CA TYR A 104 -36.64 -8.88 -20.02
C TYR A 104 -37.71 -9.79 -19.43
N GLU A 105 -38.42 -10.56 -20.26
CA GLU A 105 -39.57 -11.33 -19.78
C GLU A 105 -39.24 -12.77 -19.37
N SER A 106 -38.08 -13.33 -19.74
CA SER A 106 -37.81 -14.76 -19.52
C SER A 106 -36.73 -15.10 -18.48
N VAL A 107 -35.99 -14.12 -17.94
CA VAL A 107 -34.85 -14.39 -17.04
C VAL A 107 -35.07 -13.84 -15.62
N TYR A 108 -36.08 -12.99 -15.40
CA TYR A 108 -36.22 -12.25 -14.15
C TYR A 108 -36.97 -12.94 -13.00
N ASN A 109 -37.44 -14.19 -13.15
CA ASN A 109 -38.31 -14.82 -12.15
C ASN A 109 -37.72 -16.01 -11.38
N HIS A 110 -36.43 -16.36 -11.51
CA HIS A 110 -35.92 -17.51 -10.72
C HIS A 110 -34.63 -17.37 -9.93
N GLU A 111 -33.78 -16.36 -10.10
CA GLU A 111 -32.50 -16.33 -9.37
C GLU A 111 -32.28 -15.14 -8.44
N PHE A 112 -32.99 -14.00 -8.60
CA PHE A 112 -32.68 -12.83 -7.80
C PHE A 112 -33.24 -12.87 -6.36
N GLN A 113 -34.15 -13.80 -6.05
CA GLN A 113 -34.59 -14.02 -4.68
C GLN A 113 -33.59 -14.87 -3.86
N SER A 114 -32.55 -15.43 -4.51
CA SER A 114 -31.53 -16.29 -3.90
C SER A 114 -30.26 -15.55 -3.44
N LEU A 115 -30.07 -14.27 -3.77
CA LEU A 115 -28.78 -13.59 -3.52
C LEU A 115 -28.63 -12.99 -2.11
N TYR A 116 -29.65 -13.11 -1.25
CA TYR A 116 -29.51 -12.90 0.19
C TYR A 116 -29.41 -14.25 0.89
N SER A 117 -28.37 -15.01 0.57
CA SER A 117 -27.95 -16.12 1.43
C SER A 117 -27.59 -15.52 2.79
N SER A 118 -28.37 -15.87 3.82
CA SER A 118 -28.09 -15.47 5.19
C SER A 118 -26.71 -16.00 5.60
N LEU A 119 -26.06 -15.42 6.61
CA LEU A 119 -24.73 -15.89 7.06
C LEU A 119 -24.58 -17.44 7.14
N PRO A 120 -25.58 -18.22 7.61
CA PRO A 120 -25.56 -19.67 7.55
C PRO A 120 -25.44 -20.25 6.13
N ASP A 121 -26.15 -19.70 5.16
CA ASP A 121 -26.23 -20.21 3.78
C ASP A 121 -24.91 -20.05 3.00
N GLN A 122 -23.93 -19.34 3.57
CA GLN A 122 -22.59 -19.13 3.00
C GLN A 122 -21.52 -20.04 3.63
N ILE A 123 -21.92 -20.99 4.49
CA ILE A 123 -21.00 -21.80 5.30
C ILE A 123 -21.13 -23.27 4.94
N GLU A 124 -20.05 -23.84 4.41
CA GLU A 124 -19.95 -25.26 4.05
C GLU A 124 -19.73 -26.18 5.28
N ASN A 125 -19.26 -25.61 6.40
CA ASN A 125 -19.01 -26.40 7.62
C ASN A 125 -20.32 -26.67 8.37
N GLU A 126 -20.79 -27.91 8.35
CA GLU A 126 -22.06 -28.33 8.96
C GLU A 126 -22.17 -28.01 10.46
N ILE A 127 -21.08 -28.15 11.22
CA ILE A 127 -21.06 -27.87 12.66
C ILE A 127 -21.29 -26.37 12.90
N LEU A 128 -20.61 -25.52 12.14
CA LEU A 128 -20.75 -24.07 12.23
C LEU A 128 -22.11 -23.59 11.71
N TYR A 129 -22.61 -24.19 10.63
CA TYR A 129 -23.95 -23.93 10.09
C TYR A 129 -25.02 -24.17 11.16
N ASN A 130 -24.99 -25.35 11.80
CA ASN A 130 -25.90 -25.71 12.87
C ASN A 130 -25.76 -24.82 14.10
N ALA A 131 -24.54 -24.36 14.40
CA ALA A 131 -24.30 -23.44 15.51
C ALA A 131 -24.88 -22.04 15.24
N LEU A 132 -24.77 -21.54 14.01
CA LEU A 132 -25.31 -20.24 13.62
C LEU A 132 -26.85 -20.24 13.60
N ASN A 133 -27.46 -21.32 13.15
CA ASN A 133 -28.93 -21.48 13.19
C ASN A 133 -29.52 -21.52 14.61
N LYS A 134 -28.68 -21.68 15.65
CA LYS A 134 -29.09 -21.63 17.08
C LYS A 134 -28.94 -20.24 17.73
N LEU A 135 -28.43 -19.25 16.99
CA LEU A 135 -28.36 -17.85 17.45
C LEU A 135 -29.72 -17.15 17.25
N SER A 136 -29.95 -16.07 18.00
CA SER A 136 -31.11 -15.22 17.70
C SER A 136 -30.92 -14.46 16.39
N LYS A 137 -32.02 -14.08 15.73
CA LYS A 137 -32.00 -13.29 14.49
C LYS A 137 -31.11 -12.05 14.59
N LYS A 138 -31.16 -11.36 15.75
CA LYS A 138 -30.35 -10.16 16.01
C LYS A 138 -28.87 -10.48 16.15
N GLN A 139 -28.52 -11.55 16.87
CA GLN A 139 -27.13 -12.00 17.01
C GLN A 139 -26.54 -12.41 15.65
N LEU A 140 -27.31 -13.16 14.86
CA LEU A 140 -26.93 -13.57 13.53
C LEU A 140 -26.68 -12.34 12.62
N LYS A 141 -27.60 -11.37 12.64
CA LYS A 141 -27.46 -10.16 11.83
C LYS A 141 -26.27 -9.29 12.22
N ILE A 142 -25.94 -9.22 13.52
CA ILE A 142 -24.74 -8.52 13.98
C ILE A 142 -23.46 -9.21 13.47
N LEU A 143 -23.41 -10.54 13.52
CA LEU A 143 -22.26 -11.28 12.99
C LEU A 143 -22.13 -11.10 11.47
N GLU A 144 -23.26 -11.12 10.76
CA GLU A 144 -23.31 -10.89 9.31
C GLU A 144 -22.78 -9.49 8.96
N LEU A 145 -23.26 -8.44 9.63
CA LEU A 145 -22.78 -7.07 9.40
C LEU A 145 -21.28 -6.91 9.68
N ILE A 146 -20.76 -7.58 10.72
CA ILE A 146 -19.34 -7.47 11.10
C ILE A 146 -18.44 -8.28 10.17
N TYR A 147 -18.80 -9.54 9.87
CA TYR A 147 -17.89 -10.46 9.18
C TYR A 147 -18.12 -10.57 7.68
N ILE A 148 -19.35 -10.33 7.20
CA ILE A 148 -19.65 -10.32 5.75
C ILE A 148 -19.50 -8.91 5.20
N TYR A 149 -20.06 -7.92 5.90
CA TYR A 149 -20.08 -6.53 5.42
C TYR A 149 -18.97 -5.64 6.00
N ASN A 150 -18.11 -6.16 6.89
CA ASN A 150 -16.99 -5.44 7.51
C ASN A 150 -17.38 -4.16 8.29
N PHE A 151 -18.58 -4.12 8.86
CA PHE A 151 -18.99 -2.98 9.67
C PHE A 151 -18.30 -3.02 11.03
N SER A 152 -17.91 -1.84 11.51
CA SER A 152 -17.48 -1.65 12.90
C SER A 152 -18.66 -1.74 13.86
N ASN A 153 -18.39 -2.05 15.14
CA ASN A 153 -19.41 -2.03 16.18
C ASN A 153 -20.17 -0.69 16.27
N LYS A 154 -19.53 0.42 15.88
CA LYS A 154 -20.15 1.75 15.84
C LYS A 154 -21.13 1.89 14.66
N GLU A 155 -20.77 1.38 13.49
CA GLU A 155 -21.65 1.40 12.31
C GLU A 155 -22.85 0.47 12.51
N VAL A 156 -22.62 -0.72 13.08
CA VAL A 156 -23.71 -1.64 13.46
C VAL A 156 -24.62 -1.01 14.52
N ALA A 157 -24.07 -0.30 15.50
CA ALA A 157 -24.84 0.42 16.49
C ALA A 157 -25.74 1.49 15.87
N ASN A 158 -25.24 2.21 14.87
CA ASN A 158 -26.06 3.14 14.09
C ASN A 158 -27.18 2.43 13.32
N CYS A 159 -26.93 1.24 12.74
CA CYS A 159 -27.98 0.46 12.05
C CYS A 159 -29.11 0.02 12.98
N PHE A 160 -28.81 -0.27 14.25
CA PHE A 160 -29.79 -0.72 15.23
C PHE A 160 -30.33 0.39 16.15
N ASN A 161 -29.87 1.63 15.99
CA ASN A 161 -30.15 2.75 16.92
C ASN A 161 -29.85 2.39 18.39
N GLU A 162 -28.73 1.72 18.63
CA GLU A 162 -28.29 1.28 19.97
C GLU A 162 -26.90 1.81 20.32
N SER A 163 -26.45 1.62 21.55
CA SER A 163 -25.08 1.99 21.92
C SER A 163 -24.06 1.00 21.36
N ALA A 164 -22.89 1.50 20.95
CA ALA A 164 -21.77 0.66 20.50
C ALA A 164 -21.31 -0.34 21.58
N GLN A 165 -21.49 0.01 22.86
CA GLN A 165 -21.21 -0.88 24.00
C GLN A 165 -22.19 -2.07 24.02
N ASN A 166 -23.47 -1.84 23.72
CA ASN A 166 -24.47 -2.90 23.65
C ASN A 166 -24.19 -3.86 22.48
N ILE A 167 -23.89 -3.32 21.29
CA ILE A 167 -23.52 -4.12 20.12
C ILE A 167 -22.24 -4.93 20.39
N SER A 168 -21.21 -4.33 20.98
CA SER A 168 -19.97 -5.03 21.36
C SER A 168 -20.24 -6.18 22.35
N SER A 169 -21.10 -5.94 23.36
CA SER A 169 -21.54 -6.98 24.30
C SER A 169 -22.28 -8.12 23.60
N LEU A 170 -23.20 -7.79 22.70
CA LEU A 170 -24.02 -8.76 21.97
C LEU A 170 -23.19 -9.56 20.95
N HIS A 171 -22.25 -8.92 20.27
CA HIS A 171 -21.26 -9.58 19.40
C HIS A 171 -20.43 -10.60 20.18
N LYS A 172 -19.85 -10.19 21.32
CA LYS A 172 -19.06 -11.08 22.19
C LYS A 172 -19.90 -12.24 22.74
N LYS A 173 -21.15 -12.00 23.14
CA LYS A 173 -22.08 -13.06 23.58
C LYS A 173 -22.39 -14.06 22.46
N SER A 174 -22.55 -13.58 21.22
CA SER A 174 -22.81 -14.42 20.06
C SER A 174 -21.64 -15.36 19.78
N LEU A 175 -20.40 -14.83 19.78
CA LEU A 175 -19.19 -15.64 19.61
C LEU A 175 -18.98 -16.67 20.72
N LYS A 176 -19.24 -16.30 21.99
CA LYS A 176 -19.18 -17.25 23.11
C LYS A 176 -20.17 -18.40 22.94
N ARG A 177 -21.38 -18.10 22.46
CA ARG A 177 -22.43 -19.09 22.22
C ARG A 177 -22.05 -20.04 21.08
N LEU A 178 -21.50 -19.51 19.98
CA LEU A 178 -20.94 -20.33 18.90
C LEU A 178 -19.84 -21.26 19.40
N LYS A 179 -18.89 -20.73 20.18
CA LYS A 179 -17.80 -21.53 20.75
C LYS A 179 -18.33 -22.68 21.60
N LEU A 180 -19.33 -22.42 22.46
CA LEU A 180 -19.94 -23.44 23.31
C LEU A 180 -20.62 -24.54 22.49
N ILE A 181 -21.33 -24.18 21.43
CA ILE A 181 -22.03 -25.15 20.57
C ILE A 181 -21.05 -25.99 19.75
N ILE A 182 -19.93 -25.41 19.29
CA ILE A 182 -18.93 -26.11 18.48
C ILE A 182 -18.00 -26.98 19.34
N SER A 183 -17.83 -26.64 20.62
CA SER A 183 -16.95 -27.37 21.55
C SER A 183 -17.68 -28.47 22.34
N ASN A 184 -18.99 -28.63 22.13
CA ASN A 184 -19.82 -29.72 22.67
C ASN A 184 -20.03 -30.77 21.58
#